data_AF-A0A2V6A6R9-F1
#
_entry.id   AF-A0A2V6A6R9-F1
#
_cell.length_a   1.000
_cell.length_b   1.000
_cell.length_c   1.000
_cell.angle_alpha   90.00
_cell.angle_beta   90.00
_cell.angle_gamma   90.00
#
_symmetry.space_group_name_H-M   'P 1'
#
loop_
_entity.id
_entity.type
_entity.pdbx_description
1 polymer ?
#
loop_
_entity_poly.entity_id
_entity_poly.type
_entity_poly.pdbx_seq_one_letter_code
_entity_poly.pdbx_strand_id
1 'polypeptide(L)'
;MLICAGAVAIFFLIAVAGCVAVFYSPLLTHYIEGNAFRAAMEDETAKGLHFPRSRYAPIRRTSAFSAASESFEASNGVKAMKSLDAHGITARFNPWGVFVRQWRLNYVHVQSGDVAIQIYEANPEAVIPKAWFAIFLPNRVYVKRIESERANVTWPFRGERAGFFGTRLLITPHGRDFEYVATGGRLKMALLPDLDLRRLHLLITKTLLTIYDVDLASNSGSDESIHAQANAGIGKDKSVDFKANFNAVPIRTWLPAEWKGRFNGNAFGDFHSAGTDPKLESSSGEGWLRIRNGRIDDLPLLEKLAELAQKKSFEHLELNDCSFTFAWRYPKFDIKDIIIEERGKFRIEGEISIDHRGLGGTIRLGLTRAYLDWLPNPEEVFSRHQGGYLWTNIHLSGTIDEPGQDLSARIIELFKESPGAYLGLFFRQFEDWLKKAFGGDH
;
A
#
# COMPACT_ATOMS: atom_id res chain seq x y z
N MET A 1 41.20 -55.19 15.09
CA MET A 1 40.09 -54.24 14.78
C MET A 1 39.64 -53.41 15.98
N LEU A 2 39.50 -53.95 17.21
CA LEU A 2 39.10 -53.17 18.39
C LEU A 2 40.06 -52.03 18.78
N ILE A 3 41.38 -52.22 18.61
CA ILE A 3 42.40 -51.20 18.94
C ILE A 3 42.34 -50.00 17.98
N CYS A 4 42.07 -50.25 16.68
CA CYS A 4 41.89 -49.18 15.69
C CYS A 4 40.59 -48.40 15.92
N ALA A 5 39.51 -49.07 16.32
CA ALA A 5 38.25 -48.41 16.69
C ALA A 5 38.40 -47.53 17.95
N GLY A 6 39.14 -48.00 18.95
CA GLY A 6 39.46 -47.22 20.16
C GLY A 6 40.33 -46.00 19.86
N ALA A 7 41.36 -46.13 19.02
CA ALA A 7 42.22 -45.00 18.62
C ALA A 7 41.46 -43.92 17.82
N VAL A 8 40.55 -44.33 16.93
CA VAL A 8 39.68 -43.40 16.19
C VAL A 8 38.70 -42.69 17.14
N ALA A 9 38.11 -43.40 18.11
CA ALA A 9 37.22 -42.79 19.10
C ALA A 9 37.95 -41.78 20.02
N ILE A 10 39.18 -42.10 20.44
CA ILE A 10 40.02 -41.20 21.26
C ILE A 10 40.45 -39.97 20.45
N PHE A 11 40.84 -40.15 19.19
CA PHE A 11 41.16 -39.03 18.31
C PHE A 11 39.94 -38.12 18.09
N PHE A 12 38.75 -38.70 17.91
CA PHE A 12 37.51 -37.94 17.80
C PHE A 12 37.17 -37.19 19.09
N LEU A 13 37.34 -37.82 20.26
CA LEU A 13 37.13 -37.18 21.55
C LEU A 13 38.12 -36.04 21.81
N ILE A 14 39.40 -36.21 21.46
CA ILE A 14 40.42 -35.17 21.57
C ILE A 14 40.15 -34.04 20.57
N ALA A 15 39.73 -34.35 19.35
CA ALA A 15 39.35 -33.35 18.35
C ALA A 15 38.09 -32.57 18.78
N VAL A 16 37.09 -33.26 19.35
CA VAL A 16 35.90 -32.62 19.91
C VAL A 16 36.25 -31.78 21.12
N ALA A 17 37.04 -32.28 22.06
CA ALA A 17 37.50 -31.55 23.24
C ALA A 17 38.38 -30.34 22.86
N GLY A 18 39.24 -30.48 21.84
CA GLY A 18 40.04 -29.40 21.28
C GLY A 18 39.18 -28.35 20.57
N CYS A 19 38.19 -28.75 19.78
CA CYS A 19 37.21 -27.84 19.20
C CYS A 19 36.41 -27.11 20.29
N VAL A 20 35.95 -27.82 21.32
CA VAL A 20 35.28 -27.20 22.47
C VAL A 20 36.23 -26.22 23.17
N ALA A 21 37.47 -26.60 23.47
CA ALA A 21 38.44 -25.71 24.10
C ALA A 21 38.69 -24.43 23.27
N VAL A 22 38.80 -24.55 21.93
CA VAL A 22 38.92 -23.40 21.02
C VAL A 22 37.66 -22.52 21.06
N PHE A 23 36.48 -23.11 21.00
CA PHE A 23 35.21 -22.38 21.10
C PHE A 23 34.99 -21.77 22.49
N TYR A 24 35.64 -22.23 23.55
CA TYR A 24 35.54 -21.61 24.88
C TYR A 24 36.79 -20.79 25.25
N SER A 25 37.73 -20.61 24.31
CA SER A 25 39.01 -19.95 24.57
C SER A 25 38.87 -18.42 24.64
N PRO A 26 39.60 -17.76 25.57
CA PRO A 26 39.75 -16.30 25.58
C PRO A 26 40.40 -15.74 24.31
N LEU A 27 41.25 -16.52 23.65
CA LEU A 27 41.91 -16.13 22.39
C LEU A 27 40.89 -15.93 21.26
N LEU A 28 39.92 -16.85 21.14
CA LEU A 28 38.84 -16.72 20.16
C LEU A 28 37.93 -15.53 20.49
N THR A 29 37.67 -15.26 21.78
CA THR A 29 36.95 -14.06 22.21
C THR A 29 37.70 -12.80 21.79
N HIS A 30 39.00 -12.70 22.06
CA HIS A 30 39.81 -11.54 21.67
C HIS A 30 39.85 -11.33 20.15
N TYR A 31 39.87 -12.42 19.37
CA TYR A 31 39.79 -12.34 17.92
C TYR A 31 38.43 -11.79 17.43
N ILE A 32 37.32 -12.34 17.94
CA ILE A 32 35.95 -11.92 17.57
C ILE A 32 35.69 -10.45 17.97
N GLU A 33 36.20 -10.03 19.11
CA GLU A 33 36.07 -8.65 19.61
C GLU A 33 37.11 -7.68 19.01
N GLY A 34 38.03 -8.22 18.21
CA GLY A 34 39.11 -7.47 17.59
C GLY A 34 38.65 -6.62 16.40
N ASN A 35 39.34 -5.50 16.18
CA ASN A 35 39.08 -4.59 15.06
C ASN A 35 39.24 -5.28 13.69
N ALA A 36 40.14 -6.25 13.56
CA ALA A 36 40.37 -6.98 12.31
C ALA A 36 39.16 -7.85 11.92
N PHE A 37 38.56 -8.56 12.88
CA PHE A 37 37.34 -9.34 12.64
C PHE A 37 36.17 -8.42 12.29
N ARG A 38 36.01 -7.31 13.02
CA ARG A 38 34.99 -6.31 12.72
C ARG A 38 35.13 -5.78 11.29
N ALA A 39 36.32 -5.35 10.88
CA ALA A 39 36.57 -4.82 9.54
C ALA A 39 36.27 -5.86 8.44
N ALA A 40 36.61 -7.13 8.67
CA ALA A 40 36.26 -8.20 7.73
C ALA A 40 34.74 -8.43 7.63
N MET A 41 34.03 -8.37 8.76
CA MET A 41 32.56 -8.44 8.79
C MET A 41 31.90 -7.26 8.09
N GLU A 42 32.43 -6.04 8.27
CA GLU A 42 31.96 -4.82 7.59
C GLU A 42 32.10 -4.95 6.06
N ASP A 43 33.23 -5.45 5.57
CA ASP A 43 33.49 -5.64 4.14
C ASP A 43 32.59 -6.72 3.53
N GLU A 44 32.47 -7.88 4.17
CA GLU A 44 31.60 -8.97 3.67
C GLU A 44 30.11 -8.61 3.73
N THR A 45 29.67 -7.88 4.77
CA THR A 45 28.29 -7.40 4.88
C THR A 45 27.99 -6.32 3.84
N ALA A 46 28.92 -5.38 3.64
CA ALA A 46 28.79 -4.33 2.62
C ALA A 46 28.68 -4.95 1.21
N LYS A 47 29.54 -5.93 0.89
CA LYS A 47 29.46 -6.70 -0.37
C LYS A 47 28.11 -7.40 -0.53
N GLY A 48 27.65 -8.12 0.50
CA GLY A 48 26.41 -8.90 0.45
C GLY A 48 25.15 -8.05 0.32
N LEU A 49 25.16 -6.86 0.92
CA LEU A 49 24.04 -5.91 0.89
C LEU A 49 24.18 -4.83 -0.20
N HIS A 50 25.23 -4.91 -1.04
CA HIS A 50 25.52 -3.96 -2.11
C HIS A 50 25.68 -2.50 -1.64
N PHE A 51 26.38 -2.31 -0.51
CA PHE A 51 26.83 -1.02 -0.02
C PHE A 51 28.32 -0.81 -0.30
N PRO A 52 28.76 0.44 -0.57
CA PRO A 52 30.18 0.74 -0.76
C PRO A 52 30.97 0.58 0.54
N ARG A 53 30.36 0.90 1.68
CA ARG A 53 30.93 0.76 3.02
C ARG A 53 29.81 0.45 4.01
N SER A 54 30.17 -0.26 5.07
CA SER A 54 29.33 -0.45 6.24
C SER A 54 30.17 -0.30 7.51
N ARG A 55 29.51 -0.06 8.64
CA ARG A 55 30.17 0.11 9.93
C ARG A 55 29.41 -0.63 10.99
N TYR A 56 30.11 -1.44 11.78
CA TYR A 56 29.58 -2.05 12.99
C TYR A 56 30.08 -1.30 14.22
N ALA A 57 29.26 -1.21 15.26
CA ALA A 57 29.75 -0.97 16.60
C ALA A 57 30.66 -2.13 17.05
N PRO A 58 31.49 -1.96 18.11
CA PRO A 58 32.31 -3.04 18.65
C PRO A 58 31.50 -4.33 18.83
N ILE A 59 31.96 -5.41 18.20
CA ILE A 59 31.34 -6.73 18.31
C ILE A 59 31.79 -7.31 19.63
N ARG A 60 30.84 -7.73 20.47
CA ARG A 60 31.10 -8.38 21.76
C ARG A 60 30.60 -9.79 21.73
N ARG A 61 31.38 -10.70 22.29
CA ARG A 61 30.97 -12.08 22.41
C ARG A 61 30.10 -12.24 23.64
N THR A 62 28.85 -12.67 23.46
CA THR A 62 27.91 -12.87 24.58
C THR A 62 27.86 -14.31 25.05
N SER A 63 28.20 -15.27 24.19
CA SER A 63 28.29 -16.69 24.56
C SER A 63 29.29 -17.45 23.67
N ALA A 64 29.46 -18.75 23.93
CA ALA A 64 30.29 -19.63 23.11
C ALA A 64 29.94 -19.58 21.61
N PHE A 65 28.67 -19.34 21.28
CA PHE A 65 28.20 -19.31 19.89
C PHE A 65 27.35 -18.08 19.58
N SER A 66 27.43 -17.03 20.39
CA SER A 66 26.68 -15.80 20.18
C SER A 66 27.59 -14.58 20.26
N ALA A 67 27.31 -13.62 19.38
CA ALA A 67 27.92 -12.31 19.40
C ALA A 67 26.84 -11.24 19.25
N ALA A 68 27.10 -10.08 19.82
CA ALA A 68 26.21 -8.92 19.74
C ALA A 68 26.99 -7.69 19.27
N SER A 69 26.30 -6.78 18.61
CA SER A 69 26.80 -5.45 18.26
C SER A 69 25.69 -4.44 18.53
N GLU A 70 26.06 -3.29 19.08
CA GLU A 70 25.10 -2.24 19.45
C GLU A 70 24.43 -1.61 18.22
N SER A 71 25.19 -1.39 17.14
CA SER A 71 24.67 -0.83 15.90
C SER A 71 25.38 -1.34 14.65
N PHE A 72 24.69 -1.20 13.52
CA PHE A 72 25.20 -1.36 12.17
C PHE A 72 24.64 -0.26 11.29
N GLU A 73 25.52 0.42 10.57
CA GLU A 73 25.15 1.51 9.68
C GLU A 73 25.74 1.27 8.29
N ALA A 74 24.91 1.41 7.26
CA ALA A 74 25.30 1.40 5.87
C ALA A 74 24.52 2.45 5.09
N SER A 75 25.20 3.20 4.22
CA SER A 75 24.63 4.29 3.44
C SER A 75 25.16 4.29 2.02
N ASN A 76 24.47 5.00 1.13
CA ASN A 76 24.79 5.10 -0.30
C ASN A 76 24.78 3.74 -0.99
N GLY A 77 23.78 2.91 -0.68
CA GLY A 77 23.63 1.61 -1.33
C GLY A 77 23.39 1.73 -2.84
N VAL A 78 23.90 0.76 -3.59
CA VAL A 78 24.01 0.82 -5.05
C VAL A 78 22.78 0.23 -5.76
N LYS A 79 21.98 -0.57 -5.06
CA LYS A 79 20.80 -1.27 -5.59
C LYS A 79 19.51 -0.79 -4.91
N ALA A 80 18.60 -1.72 -4.62
CA ALA A 80 17.29 -1.44 -4.02
C ALA A 80 17.38 -0.76 -2.65
N MET A 81 18.41 -1.08 -1.85
CA MET A 81 18.61 -0.43 -0.56
C MET A 81 19.46 0.83 -0.73
N LYS A 82 18.97 1.95 -0.20
CA LYS A 82 19.67 3.24 -0.13
C LYS A 82 20.47 3.37 1.16
N SER A 83 19.86 2.99 2.28
CA SER A 83 20.49 2.98 3.60
C SER A 83 19.90 1.89 4.47
N LEU A 84 20.70 1.41 5.41
CA LEU A 84 20.32 0.44 6.43
C LEU A 84 20.97 0.87 7.74
N ASP A 85 20.15 1.06 8.76
CA ASP A 85 20.56 1.28 10.13
C ASP A 85 19.90 0.19 11.00
N ALA A 86 20.67 -0.49 11.82
CA ALA A 86 20.19 -1.55 12.70
C ALA A 86 20.81 -1.42 14.09
N HIS A 87 19.99 -1.60 15.11
CA HIS A 87 20.36 -1.45 16.52
C HIS A 87 20.07 -2.73 17.29
N GLY A 88 20.90 -3.02 18.29
CA GLY A 88 20.73 -4.17 19.18
C GLY A 88 20.80 -5.50 18.44
N ILE A 89 21.88 -5.71 17.68
CA ILE A 89 22.04 -6.89 16.83
C ILE A 89 22.63 -8.03 17.64
N THR A 90 21.98 -9.19 17.63
CA THR A 90 22.49 -10.43 18.24
C THR A 90 22.44 -11.57 17.23
N ALA A 91 23.57 -12.22 16.99
CA ALA A 91 23.66 -13.35 16.07
C ALA A 91 24.10 -14.62 16.80
N ARG A 92 23.45 -15.75 16.48
CA ARG A 92 23.82 -17.08 16.98
C ARG A 92 24.41 -17.94 15.86
N PHE A 93 25.70 -18.22 15.99
CA PHE A 93 26.46 -19.05 15.08
C PHE A 93 26.18 -20.54 15.29
N ASN A 94 26.26 -21.30 14.20
CA ASN A 94 26.21 -22.76 14.22
C ASN A 94 27.58 -23.34 13.84
N PRO A 95 28.34 -23.89 14.82
CA PRO A 95 29.69 -24.40 14.58
C PRO A 95 29.71 -25.57 13.59
N TRP A 96 28.61 -26.31 13.44
CA TRP A 96 28.50 -27.38 12.46
C TRP A 96 28.63 -26.89 11.01
N GLY A 97 28.37 -25.60 10.76
CA GLY A 97 28.57 -24.97 9.46
C GLY A 97 30.02 -25.01 8.99
N VAL A 98 30.99 -24.94 9.91
CA VAL A 98 32.42 -24.95 9.58
C VAL A 98 32.84 -26.26 8.90
N PHE A 99 32.29 -27.39 9.36
CA PHE A 99 32.58 -28.71 8.78
C PHE A 99 32.04 -28.89 7.35
N VAL A 100 31.03 -28.10 6.97
CA VAL A 100 30.50 -28.05 5.60
C VAL A 100 30.89 -26.77 4.86
N ARG A 101 31.87 -26.01 5.40
CA ARG A 101 32.45 -24.80 4.80
C ARG A 101 31.42 -23.69 4.55
N GLN A 102 30.48 -23.54 5.49
CA GLN A 102 29.40 -22.55 5.46
C GLN A 102 29.40 -21.73 6.74
N TRP A 103 29.25 -20.41 6.61
CA TRP A 103 28.90 -19.57 7.76
C TRP A 103 27.41 -19.74 8.02
N ARG A 104 27.04 -20.46 9.07
CA ARG A 104 25.64 -20.72 9.41
C ARG A 104 25.24 -19.90 10.62
N LEU A 105 24.30 -18.99 10.44
CA LEU A 105 23.63 -18.27 11.51
C LEU A 105 22.26 -18.91 11.72
N ASN A 106 22.08 -19.53 12.89
CA ASN A 106 20.79 -20.14 13.23
C ASN A 106 19.73 -19.05 13.48
N TYR A 107 20.16 -17.88 13.95
CA TYR A 107 19.28 -16.81 14.37
C TYR A 107 20.04 -15.49 14.33
N VAL A 108 19.42 -14.46 13.78
CA VAL A 108 19.85 -13.06 13.89
C VAL A 108 18.67 -12.27 14.42
N HIS A 109 18.87 -11.61 15.54
CA HIS A 109 17.89 -10.73 16.15
C HIS A 109 18.37 -9.30 16.03
N VAL A 110 17.45 -8.40 15.71
CA VAL A 110 17.65 -6.96 15.63
C VAL A 110 16.58 -6.32 16.49
N GLN A 111 16.97 -5.46 17.42
CA GLN A 111 15.99 -4.79 18.27
C GLN A 111 15.19 -3.75 17.48
N SER A 112 15.88 -2.92 16.70
CA SER A 112 15.24 -1.98 15.78
C SER A 112 16.06 -1.75 14.52
N GLY A 113 15.42 -1.42 13.42
CA GLY A 113 16.15 -1.04 12.21
C GLY A 113 15.36 -0.16 11.25
N ASP A 114 16.08 0.67 10.52
CA ASP A 114 15.58 1.57 9.51
C ASP A 114 16.16 1.20 8.15
N VAL A 115 15.29 0.87 7.21
CA VAL A 115 15.63 0.53 5.82
C VAL A 115 15.04 1.58 4.91
N ALA A 116 15.89 2.24 4.11
CA ALA A 116 15.43 3.10 3.02
C ALA A 116 15.62 2.36 1.70
N ILE A 117 14.55 2.25 0.92
CA ILE A 117 14.52 1.63 -0.41
C ILE A 117 14.53 2.75 -1.47
N GLN A 118 15.19 2.50 -2.58
CA GLN A 118 15.24 3.38 -3.74
C GLN A 118 14.92 2.62 -5.03
N ILE A 119 14.38 3.36 -6.01
CA ILE A 119 14.23 2.85 -7.37
C ILE A 119 15.62 2.90 -8.02
N TYR A 120 16.01 1.81 -8.68
CA TYR A 120 17.27 1.72 -9.40
C TYR A 120 17.07 0.99 -10.73
N GLU A 121 17.87 1.34 -11.74
CA GLU A 121 17.94 0.57 -12.96
C GLU A 121 18.82 -0.66 -12.76
N ALA A 122 18.24 -1.84 -12.94
CA ALA A 122 18.94 -3.10 -12.79
C ALA A 122 19.95 -3.28 -13.94
N ASN A 123 21.22 -2.93 -13.70
CA ASN A 123 22.32 -3.31 -14.59
C ASN A 123 22.83 -4.70 -14.18
N PRO A 124 22.82 -5.71 -15.07
CA PRO A 124 23.33 -7.05 -14.74
C PRO A 124 24.82 -6.98 -14.34
N GLU A 125 25.13 -7.33 -13.09
CA GLU A 125 26.51 -7.47 -12.63
C GLU A 125 27.23 -8.56 -13.42
N ALA A 126 28.41 -8.23 -13.94
CA ALA A 126 29.33 -9.22 -14.46
C ALA A 126 29.72 -10.17 -13.33
N VAL A 127 29.50 -11.47 -13.52
CA VAL A 127 29.92 -12.51 -12.56
C VAL A 127 31.43 -12.52 -12.54
N ILE A 128 32.04 -11.93 -11.51
CA ILE A 128 33.50 -11.97 -11.35
C ILE A 128 33.89 -13.45 -11.14
N PRO A 129 34.71 -14.04 -12.02
CA PRO A 129 35.13 -15.42 -11.85
C PRO A 129 35.93 -15.56 -10.55
N LYS A 130 35.53 -16.52 -9.72
CA LYS A 130 36.23 -16.80 -8.45
C LYS A 130 37.64 -17.30 -8.75
N ALA A 131 38.63 -16.75 -8.05
CA ALA A 131 40.02 -17.21 -8.13
C ALA A 131 40.17 -18.68 -7.68
N TRP A 132 41.14 -19.39 -8.23
CA TRP A 132 41.35 -20.83 -8.03
C TRP A 132 41.56 -21.27 -6.56
N PHE A 133 42.00 -20.36 -5.68
CA PHE A 133 42.18 -20.60 -4.25
C PHE A 133 40.90 -20.38 -3.40
N ALA A 134 39.80 -19.87 -3.99
CA ALA A 134 38.51 -19.71 -3.31
C ALA A 134 37.89 -21.05 -2.86
N ILE A 135 38.42 -22.18 -3.35
CA ILE A 135 38.09 -23.53 -2.88
C ILE A 135 38.39 -23.65 -1.38
N PHE A 136 39.34 -22.90 -0.82
CA PHE A 136 39.74 -23.03 0.59
C PHE A 136 38.89 -22.23 1.60
N LEU A 137 38.11 -21.25 1.11
CA LEU A 137 37.33 -20.33 1.94
C LEU A 137 35.86 -20.79 2.10
N PRO A 138 35.17 -20.41 3.20
CA PRO A 138 33.74 -20.63 3.34
C PRO A 138 32.96 -20.00 2.18
N ASN A 139 32.11 -20.78 1.53
CA ASN A 139 31.59 -20.41 0.21
C ASN A 139 30.29 -19.60 0.23
N ARG A 140 29.53 -19.64 1.34
CA ARG A 140 28.22 -19.00 1.51
C ARG A 140 27.91 -18.72 2.99
N VAL A 141 27.27 -17.57 3.24
CA VAL A 141 26.56 -17.28 4.49
C VAL A 141 25.14 -17.81 4.35
N TYR A 142 24.68 -18.58 5.33
CA TYR A 142 23.31 -19.11 5.40
C TYR A 142 22.69 -18.66 6.71
N VAL A 143 21.60 -17.92 6.61
CA VAL A 143 20.84 -17.42 7.76
C VAL A 143 19.50 -18.15 7.79
N LYS A 144 19.24 -18.86 8.89
CA LYS A 144 17.98 -19.61 9.06
C LYS A 144 16.78 -18.71 9.37
N ARG A 145 17.01 -17.63 10.12
CA ARG A 145 15.96 -16.76 10.62
C ARG A 145 16.55 -15.41 11.01
N ILE A 146 15.96 -14.34 10.50
CA ILE A 146 16.23 -12.96 10.95
C ILE A 146 14.94 -12.42 11.54
N GLU A 147 15.02 -11.80 12.71
CA GLU A 147 13.90 -11.12 13.35
C GLU A 147 14.26 -9.70 13.70
N SER A 148 13.34 -8.78 13.45
CA SER A 148 13.37 -7.42 13.96
C SER A 148 12.12 -7.14 14.78
N GLU A 149 12.27 -6.63 16.00
CA GLU A 149 11.11 -6.25 16.82
C GLU A 149 10.43 -4.99 16.29
N ARG A 150 11.22 -4.03 15.80
CA ARG A 150 10.74 -2.76 15.25
C ARG A 150 11.53 -2.38 14.01
N ALA A 151 10.99 -2.64 12.85
CA ALA A 151 11.53 -2.22 11.57
C ALA A 151 10.72 -1.04 11.01
N ASN A 152 11.44 -0.06 10.46
CA ASN A 152 10.88 0.95 9.57
C ASN A 152 11.40 0.66 8.17
N VAL A 153 10.50 0.41 7.22
CA VAL A 153 10.84 0.18 5.81
C VAL A 153 10.23 1.31 5.01
N THR A 154 11.06 2.16 4.42
CA THR A 154 10.61 3.41 3.79
C THR A 154 11.08 3.54 2.35
N TRP A 155 10.25 4.13 1.49
CA TRP A 155 10.53 4.37 0.07
C TRP A 155 9.97 5.72 -0.37
N PRO A 156 10.53 6.35 -1.42
CA PRO A 156 9.95 7.54 -1.99
C PRO A 156 8.67 7.19 -2.77
N PHE A 157 7.61 7.95 -2.58
CA PHE A 157 6.36 7.84 -3.33
C PHE A 157 5.79 9.24 -3.59
N ARG A 158 5.63 9.61 -4.87
CA ARG A 158 5.17 10.95 -5.31
C ARG A 158 5.91 12.13 -4.65
N GLY A 159 7.23 11.99 -4.46
CA GLY A 159 8.06 13.01 -3.82
C GLY A 159 8.00 13.02 -2.28
N GLU A 160 7.14 12.21 -1.67
CA GLU A 160 7.02 12.06 -0.22
C GLU A 160 7.61 10.75 0.29
N ARG A 161 7.86 10.67 1.60
CA ARG A 161 8.34 9.44 2.26
C ARG A 161 7.17 8.55 2.63
N ALA A 162 7.04 7.43 1.93
CA ALA A 162 6.12 6.35 2.29
C ALA A 162 6.86 5.25 3.07
N GLY A 163 6.12 4.42 3.80
CA GLY A 163 6.71 3.28 4.48
C GLY A 163 5.80 2.52 5.42
N PHE A 164 6.30 1.37 5.87
CA PHE A 164 5.84 0.67 7.06
C PHE A 164 6.70 1.10 8.25
N PHE A 165 6.06 1.49 9.34
CA PHE A 165 6.72 2.04 10.53
C PHE A 165 6.42 1.20 11.76
N GLY A 166 7.48 0.84 12.50
CA GLY A 166 7.39 0.09 13.75
C GLY A 166 6.83 -1.32 13.57
N THR A 167 7.07 -1.95 12.43
CA THR A 167 6.59 -3.32 12.16
C THR A 167 7.54 -4.37 12.71
N ARG A 168 7.02 -5.47 13.24
CA ARG A 168 7.85 -6.63 13.58
C ARG A 168 8.09 -7.43 12.31
N LEU A 169 9.35 -7.63 11.94
CA LEU A 169 9.74 -8.29 10.69
C LEU A 169 10.39 -9.64 10.98
N LEU A 170 9.93 -10.68 10.29
CA LEU A 170 10.51 -12.02 10.27
C LEU A 170 10.96 -12.33 8.84
N ILE A 171 12.22 -12.70 8.67
CA ILE A 171 12.79 -13.08 7.38
C ILE A 171 13.27 -14.52 7.48
N THR A 172 12.79 -15.35 6.56
CA THR A 172 13.14 -16.78 6.51
C THR A 172 13.58 -17.18 5.10
N PRO A 173 14.51 -18.14 4.97
CA PRO A 173 15.01 -18.55 3.67
C PRO A 173 13.94 -19.33 2.90
N HIS A 174 13.69 -18.92 1.65
CA HIS A 174 12.87 -19.63 0.68
C HIS A 174 13.76 -20.09 -0.47
N GLY A 175 14.34 -21.29 -0.35
CA GLY A 175 15.30 -21.80 -1.33
C GLY A 175 16.58 -20.96 -1.42
N ARG A 176 16.71 -20.15 -2.48
CA ARG A 176 17.84 -19.22 -2.68
C ARG A 176 17.48 -17.77 -2.36
N ASP A 177 16.22 -17.51 -2.08
CA ASP A 177 15.62 -16.21 -1.85
C ASP A 177 15.08 -16.14 -0.40
N PHE A 178 14.31 -15.10 -0.07
CA PHE A 178 13.78 -14.89 1.28
C PHE A 178 12.29 -14.57 1.25
N GLU A 179 11.57 -15.18 2.19
CA GLU A 179 10.23 -14.77 2.59
C GLU A 179 10.31 -13.77 3.73
N TYR A 180 9.41 -12.80 3.68
CA TYR A 180 9.30 -11.71 4.64
C TYR A 180 7.88 -11.69 5.17
N VAL A 181 7.76 -11.78 6.49
CA VAL A 181 6.50 -11.65 7.21
C VAL A 181 6.62 -10.45 8.12
N ALA A 182 5.76 -9.46 7.94
CA ALA A 182 5.69 -8.29 8.81
C ALA A 182 4.35 -8.26 9.54
N THR A 183 4.37 -7.90 10.83
CA THR A 183 3.16 -7.85 11.68
C THR A 183 3.20 -6.63 12.58
N GLY A 184 2.04 -6.00 12.78
CA GLY A 184 1.97 -4.75 13.53
C GLY A 184 2.64 -3.58 12.83
N GLY A 185 2.52 -2.40 13.43
CA GLY A 185 3.03 -1.15 12.89
C GLY A 185 2.01 -0.41 12.04
N ARG A 186 2.46 0.62 11.34
CA ARG A 186 1.61 1.51 10.54
C ARG A 186 2.16 1.72 9.13
N LEU A 187 1.28 1.65 8.15
CA LEU A 187 1.51 2.10 6.78
C LEU A 187 1.23 3.60 6.71
N LYS A 188 2.19 4.35 6.19
CA LYS A 188 2.01 5.76 5.82
C LYS A 188 2.44 5.96 4.39
N MET A 189 1.59 6.60 3.59
CA MET A 189 1.93 6.99 2.23
C MET A 189 1.03 8.14 1.77
N ALA A 190 1.51 8.92 0.80
CA ALA A 190 0.67 9.95 0.19
C ALA A 190 -0.59 9.31 -0.44
N LEU A 191 -1.70 10.06 -0.44
CA LEU A 191 -3.04 9.68 -0.93
C LEU A 191 -3.83 8.68 -0.08
N LEU A 192 -3.20 7.95 0.83
CA LEU A 192 -3.89 7.06 1.75
C LEU A 192 -3.87 7.64 3.17
N PRO A 193 -4.90 7.43 3.99
CA PRO A 193 -4.79 7.68 5.42
C PRO A 193 -3.74 6.75 6.05
N ASP A 194 -3.28 7.09 7.25
CA ASP A 194 -2.46 6.18 8.06
C ASP A 194 -3.28 4.91 8.36
N LEU A 195 -2.73 3.74 8.05
CA LEU A 195 -3.37 2.44 8.25
C LEU A 195 -2.53 1.56 9.18
N ASP A 196 -3.18 0.84 10.07
CA ASP A 196 -2.52 -0.17 10.91
C ASP A 196 -2.26 -1.44 10.09
N LEU A 197 -1.03 -1.94 10.16
CA LEU A 197 -0.65 -3.20 9.53
C LEU A 197 -0.93 -4.36 10.49
N ARG A 198 -1.87 -5.24 10.15
CA ARG A 198 -2.08 -6.48 10.91
C ARG A 198 -1.07 -7.53 10.46
N ARG A 199 -0.97 -7.77 9.16
CA ARG A 199 -0.06 -8.75 8.57
C ARG A 199 0.33 -8.37 7.15
N LEU A 200 1.57 -8.66 6.80
CA LEU A 200 2.12 -8.62 5.45
C LEU A 200 2.94 -9.89 5.25
N HIS A 201 2.73 -10.59 4.15
CA HIS A 201 3.52 -11.73 3.75
C HIS A 201 3.93 -11.58 2.29
N LEU A 202 5.24 -11.52 2.06
CA LEU A 202 5.79 -11.34 0.73
C LEU A 202 7.03 -12.19 0.49
N LEU A 203 7.24 -12.53 -0.78
CA LEU A 203 8.43 -13.21 -1.31
C LEU A 203 9.12 -12.26 -2.29
N ILE A 204 10.42 -12.03 -2.08
CA ILE A 204 11.25 -11.29 -3.03
C ILE A 204 12.27 -12.26 -3.61
N THR A 205 12.19 -12.46 -4.93
CA THR A 205 13.18 -13.23 -5.70
C THR A 205 13.93 -12.32 -6.66
N LYS A 206 14.87 -12.89 -7.42
CA LYS A 206 15.58 -12.14 -8.47
C LYS A 206 14.69 -11.60 -9.60
N THR A 207 13.55 -12.25 -9.84
CA THR A 207 12.71 -12.00 -11.03
C THR A 207 11.27 -11.64 -10.68
N LEU A 208 10.88 -11.75 -9.40
CA LEU A 208 9.50 -11.60 -8.98
C LEU A 208 9.44 -11.07 -7.55
N LEU A 209 8.57 -10.08 -7.34
CA LEU A 209 8.05 -9.66 -6.05
C LEU A 209 6.61 -10.16 -5.95
N THR A 210 6.33 -11.04 -4.99
CA THR A 210 4.97 -11.52 -4.71
C THR A 210 4.56 -11.07 -3.32
N ILE A 211 3.44 -10.37 -3.23
CA ILE A 211 2.74 -10.08 -1.99
C ILE A 211 1.59 -11.09 -1.90
N TYR A 212 1.76 -12.11 -1.06
CA TYR A 212 0.76 -13.16 -0.88
C TYR A 212 -0.48 -12.67 -0.15
N ASP A 213 -0.26 -11.88 0.90
CA ASP A 213 -1.32 -11.24 1.66
C ASP A 213 -0.81 -9.96 2.33
N VAL A 214 -1.65 -8.92 2.30
CA VAL A 214 -1.58 -7.77 3.19
C VAL A 214 -2.94 -7.63 3.85
N ASP A 215 -2.95 -7.42 5.15
CA ASP A 215 -4.13 -7.08 5.94
C ASP A 215 -3.88 -5.75 6.65
N LEU A 216 -4.60 -4.72 6.20
CA LEU A 216 -4.56 -3.37 6.73
C LEU A 216 -5.92 -3.00 7.33
N ALA A 217 -5.91 -2.11 8.31
CA ALA A 217 -7.13 -1.57 8.90
C ALA A 217 -6.95 -0.10 9.27
N SER A 218 -8.06 0.61 9.48
CA SER A 218 -7.97 1.98 10.01
C SER A 218 -7.54 1.97 11.47
N ASN A 219 -7.86 0.89 12.19
CA ASN A 219 -7.39 0.60 13.53
C ASN A 219 -7.15 -0.91 13.68
N SER A 220 -6.07 -1.31 14.35
CA SER A 220 -5.75 -2.71 14.59
C SER A 220 -6.85 -3.49 15.32
N GLY A 221 -7.64 -2.85 16.18
CA GLY A 221 -8.67 -3.49 17.02
C GLY A 221 -10.09 -3.54 16.45
N SER A 222 -10.28 -3.09 15.22
CA SER A 222 -11.60 -3.02 14.59
C SER A 222 -11.89 -4.25 13.71
N ASP A 223 -13.14 -4.38 13.24
CA ASP A 223 -13.56 -5.48 12.37
C ASP A 223 -13.40 -5.16 10.87
N GLU A 224 -13.09 -3.91 10.48
CA GLU A 224 -12.81 -3.62 9.06
C GLU A 224 -11.49 -4.22 8.63
N SER A 225 -11.37 -4.50 7.33
CA SER A 225 -10.13 -4.95 6.74
C SER A 225 -9.98 -4.51 5.29
N ILE A 226 -8.73 -4.33 4.90
CA ILE A 226 -8.30 -4.13 3.52
C ILE A 226 -7.32 -5.24 3.22
N HIS A 227 -7.75 -6.18 2.40
CA HIS A 227 -6.93 -7.31 1.98
C HIS A 227 -6.34 -7.02 0.62
N ALA A 228 -5.03 -7.13 0.46
CA ALA A 228 -4.37 -6.93 -0.82
C ALA A 228 -3.41 -8.07 -1.17
N GLN A 229 -3.29 -8.33 -2.47
CA GLN A 229 -2.35 -9.28 -3.06
C GLN A 229 -1.72 -8.62 -4.28
N ALA A 230 -0.45 -8.93 -4.55
CA ALA A 230 0.23 -8.35 -5.69
C ALA A 230 1.29 -9.29 -6.25
N ASN A 231 1.52 -9.22 -7.55
CA ASN A 231 2.66 -9.82 -8.21
C ASN A 231 3.30 -8.77 -9.11
N ALA A 232 4.62 -8.60 -9.02
CA ALA A 232 5.36 -7.69 -9.86
C ALA A 232 6.64 -8.36 -10.38
N GLY A 233 6.78 -8.38 -11.72
CA GLY A 233 8.00 -8.83 -12.39
C GLY A 233 9.18 -7.90 -12.06
N ILE A 234 10.36 -8.49 -11.90
CA ILE A 234 11.63 -7.79 -11.68
C ILE A 234 12.58 -8.08 -12.85
N GLY A 235 13.23 -7.04 -13.35
CA GLY A 235 14.25 -7.13 -14.39
C GLY A 235 13.67 -7.01 -15.80
N LYS A 236 13.67 -8.12 -16.55
CA LYS A 236 13.15 -8.16 -17.93
C LYS A 236 11.62 -8.15 -17.95
N ASP A 237 11.02 -8.92 -17.06
CA ASP A 237 9.59 -8.83 -16.78
C ASP A 237 9.37 -7.63 -15.87
N LYS A 238 8.41 -6.79 -16.24
CA LYS A 238 7.99 -5.61 -15.49
C LYS A 238 6.49 -5.60 -15.25
N SER A 239 5.80 -6.69 -15.60
CA SER A 239 4.36 -6.81 -15.42
C SER A 239 3.97 -6.66 -13.97
N VAL A 240 2.80 -6.08 -13.73
CA VAL A 240 2.23 -5.86 -12.40
C VAL A 240 0.80 -6.38 -12.41
N ASP A 241 0.44 -7.13 -11.39
CA ASP A 241 -0.93 -7.57 -11.08
C ASP A 241 -1.20 -7.24 -9.62
N PHE A 242 -2.29 -6.55 -9.33
CA PHE A 242 -2.65 -6.12 -7.99
C PHE A 242 -4.14 -6.32 -7.75
N LYS A 243 -4.48 -6.93 -6.62
CA LYS A 243 -5.86 -7.17 -6.20
C LYS A 243 -6.06 -6.64 -4.79
N ALA A 244 -7.16 -5.97 -4.56
CA ALA A 244 -7.57 -5.53 -3.23
C ALA A 244 -9.06 -5.78 -2.99
N ASN A 245 -9.39 -6.13 -1.75
CA ASN A 245 -10.74 -6.25 -1.23
C ASN A 245 -10.89 -5.31 -0.04
N PHE A 246 -12.01 -4.59 0.00
CA PHE A 246 -12.38 -3.68 1.07
C PHE A 246 -13.58 -4.26 1.81
N ASN A 247 -13.46 -4.40 3.12
CA ASN A 247 -14.52 -4.89 3.98
C ASN A 247 -14.80 -3.87 5.10
N ALA A 248 -15.95 -3.20 5.01
CA ALA A 248 -16.45 -2.23 5.99
C ALA A 248 -15.51 -1.04 6.27
N VAL A 249 -14.77 -0.56 5.27
CA VAL A 249 -13.74 0.49 5.45
C VAL A 249 -14.39 1.87 5.61
N PRO A 250 -14.11 2.63 6.68
CA PRO A 250 -14.70 3.95 6.88
C PRO A 250 -14.17 4.95 5.83
N ILE A 251 -15.04 5.44 4.94
CA ILE A 251 -14.62 6.29 3.81
C ILE A 251 -14.19 7.70 4.23
N ARG A 252 -14.62 8.17 5.41
CA ARG A 252 -14.44 9.55 5.88
C ARG A 252 -12.99 10.03 5.82
N THR A 253 -12.04 9.14 6.08
CA THR A 253 -10.59 9.45 6.10
C THR A 253 -9.93 9.35 4.74
N TRP A 254 -10.60 8.76 3.76
CA TRP A 254 -10.14 8.53 2.40
C TRP A 254 -10.59 9.62 1.41
N LEU A 255 -11.52 10.47 1.85
CA LEU A 255 -12.08 11.52 1.01
C LEU A 255 -11.15 12.74 0.91
N PRO A 256 -11.17 13.45 -0.24
CA PRO A 256 -10.51 14.73 -0.41
C PRO A 256 -10.92 15.76 0.65
N ALA A 257 -10.11 16.81 0.80
CA ALA A 257 -10.32 17.82 1.83
C ALA A 257 -11.70 18.51 1.74
N GLU A 258 -12.25 18.74 0.54
CA GLU A 258 -13.58 19.36 0.43
C GLU A 258 -14.70 18.47 0.98
N TRP A 259 -14.54 17.16 0.85
CA TRP A 259 -15.51 16.13 1.25
C TRP A 259 -15.31 15.61 2.66
N LYS A 260 -14.13 15.87 3.24
CA LYS A 260 -13.74 15.36 4.56
C LYS A 260 -14.69 15.89 5.64
N GLY A 261 -15.37 14.97 6.30
CA GLY A 261 -16.36 15.28 7.34
C GLY A 261 -17.78 15.49 6.82
N ARG A 262 -17.97 15.67 5.51
CA ARG A 262 -19.30 15.82 4.88
C ARG A 262 -19.91 14.51 4.42
N PHE A 263 -19.07 13.53 4.06
CA PHE A 263 -19.55 12.21 3.65
C PHE A 263 -18.98 11.11 4.55
N ASN A 264 -19.88 10.29 5.08
CA ASN A 264 -19.60 9.20 5.99
C ASN A 264 -20.22 7.91 5.47
N GLY A 265 -19.67 6.76 5.84
CA GLY A 265 -20.15 5.45 5.44
C GLY A 265 -19.04 4.40 5.44
N ASN A 266 -19.45 3.14 5.25
CA ASN A 266 -18.53 2.00 5.21
C ASN A 266 -18.48 1.45 3.78
N ALA A 267 -17.30 1.47 3.18
CA ALA A 267 -17.01 0.94 1.86
C ALA A 267 -16.81 -0.58 1.89
N PHE A 268 -17.41 -1.22 0.89
CA PHE A 268 -17.25 -2.62 0.53
C PHE A 268 -16.94 -2.68 -0.95
N GLY A 269 -16.00 -3.51 -1.36
CA GLY A 269 -15.68 -3.59 -2.78
C GLY A 269 -14.50 -4.47 -3.09
N ASP A 270 -14.30 -4.68 -4.38
CA ASP A 270 -13.12 -5.33 -4.92
C ASP A 270 -12.52 -4.47 -6.01
N PHE A 271 -11.21 -4.60 -6.14
CA PHE A 271 -10.43 -3.88 -7.11
C PHE A 271 -9.32 -4.78 -7.66
N HIS A 272 -9.20 -4.85 -8.98
CA HIS A 272 -8.14 -5.55 -9.67
C HIS A 272 -7.51 -4.62 -10.70
N SER A 273 -6.19 -4.49 -10.68
CA SER A 273 -5.43 -3.86 -11.76
C SER A 273 -4.30 -4.74 -12.26
N ALA A 274 -4.02 -4.60 -13.54
CA ALA A 274 -2.92 -5.26 -14.21
C ALA A 274 -2.27 -4.32 -15.24
N GLY A 275 -0.96 -4.48 -15.45
CA GLY A 275 -0.20 -3.70 -16.41
C GLY A 275 1.03 -4.44 -16.91
N THR A 276 1.50 -4.09 -18.11
CA THR A 276 2.72 -4.68 -18.69
C THR A 276 4.00 -4.07 -18.10
N ASP A 277 3.90 -2.87 -17.54
CA ASP A 277 4.93 -2.22 -16.75
C ASP A 277 4.31 -1.44 -15.57
N PRO A 278 5.12 -0.92 -14.62
CA PRO A 278 4.60 -0.17 -13.47
C PRO A 278 4.05 1.23 -13.81
N LYS A 279 4.05 1.63 -15.08
CA LYS A 279 3.59 2.95 -15.49
C LYS A 279 2.08 2.96 -15.67
N LEU A 280 1.46 4.11 -15.40
CA LEU A 280 0.01 4.26 -15.47
C LEU A 280 -0.52 4.04 -16.89
N GLU A 281 0.24 4.43 -17.91
CA GLU A 281 -0.17 4.34 -19.31
C GLU A 281 -0.30 2.90 -19.81
N SER A 282 0.36 1.95 -19.16
CA SER A 282 0.25 0.52 -19.47
C SER A 282 -0.69 -0.24 -18.54
N SER A 283 -1.33 0.48 -17.60
CA SER A 283 -2.23 -0.09 -16.61
C SER A 283 -3.68 -0.11 -17.08
N SER A 284 -4.37 -1.17 -16.70
CA SER A 284 -5.82 -1.29 -16.74
C SER A 284 -6.30 -1.79 -15.40
N GLY A 285 -7.52 -1.41 -15.01
CA GLY A 285 -8.10 -1.89 -13.77
C GLY A 285 -9.61 -1.85 -13.82
N GLU A 286 -10.22 -2.68 -12.98
CA GLU A 286 -11.66 -2.78 -12.82
C GLU A 286 -11.99 -3.04 -11.35
N GLY A 287 -13.19 -2.63 -10.96
CA GLY A 287 -13.64 -2.81 -9.60
C GLY A 287 -15.09 -2.43 -9.42
N TRP A 288 -15.58 -2.73 -8.23
CA TRP A 288 -16.90 -2.31 -7.77
C TRP A 288 -16.77 -1.78 -6.36
N LEU A 289 -17.56 -0.76 -6.05
CA LEU A 289 -17.64 -0.18 -4.72
C LEU A 289 -19.11 -0.08 -4.32
N ARG A 290 -19.39 -0.41 -3.06
CA ARG A 290 -20.67 -0.15 -2.40
C ARG A 290 -20.42 0.50 -1.05
N ILE A 291 -21.16 1.53 -0.76
CA ILE A 291 -21.13 2.25 0.52
C ILE A 291 -22.40 1.89 1.28
N ARG A 292 -22.24 1.40 2.50
CA ARG A 292 -23.35 1.14 3.43
C ARG A 292 -23.38 2.20 4.52
N ASN A 293 -24.58 2.49 5.02
CA ASN A 293 -24.83 3.52 6.02
C ASN A 293 -24.23 4.87 5.58
N GLY A 294 -24.41 5.19 4.30
CA GLY A 294 -23.88 6.42 3.72
C GLY A 294 -24.66 7.62 4.26
N ARG A 295 -23.97 8.66 4.69
CA ARG A 295 -24.59 9.90 5.15
C ARG A 295 -23.84 11.08 4.59
N ILE A 296 -24.56 11.97 3.91
CA ILE A 296 -24.03 13.23 3.39
C ILE A 296 -24.66 14.37 4.18
N ASP A 297 -23.81 15.16 4.82
CA ASP A 297 -24.17 16.29 5.65
C ASP A 297 -23.43 17.55 5.19
N ASP A 298 -23.94 18.71 5.61
CA ASP A 298 -23.25 20.00 5.52
C ASP A 298 -22.79 20.38 4.10
N LEU A 299 -23.52 20.02 3.05
CA LEU A 299 -23.22 20.51 1.69
C LEU A 299 -23.97 21.83 1.46
N PRO A 300 -23.30 22.93 1.05
CA PRO A 300 -23.96 24.22 0.80
C PRO A 300 -25.08 24.15 -0.24
N LEU A 301 -24.95 23.25 -1.21
CA LEU A 301 -26.00 22.99 -2.21
C LEU A 301 -27.28 22.42 -1.56
N LEU A 302 -27.12 21.52 -0.59
CA LEU A 302 -28.21 20.85 0.10
C LEU A 302 -28.98 21.81 1.01
N GLU A 303 -28.27 22.69 1.72
CA GLU A 303 -28.90 23.75 2.54
C GLU A 303 -29.80 24.65 1.68
N LYS A 304 -29.32 25.06 0.50
CA LYS A 304 -30.11 25.90 -0.41
C LYS A 304 -31.27 25.16 -1.07
N LEU A 305 -31.09 23.88 -1.40
CA LEU A 305 -32.18 23.04 -1.86
C LEU A 305 -33.25 22.87 -0.77
N ALA A 306 -32.84 22.75 0.49
CA ALA A 306 -33.74 22.70 1.62
C ALA A 306 -34.53 24.01 1.79
N GLU A 307 -33.87 25.17 1.63
CA GLU A 307 -34.51 26.50 1.63
C GLU A 307 -35.51 26.64 0.47
N LEU A 308 -35.10 26.31 -0.75
CA LEU A 308 -35.92 26.42 -1.97
C LEU A 308 -37.14 25.49 -1.94
N ALA A 309 -36.93 24.22 -1.61
CA ALA A 309 -38.01 23.25 -1.53
C ALA A 309 -38.85 23.40 -0.25
N GLN A 310 -38.42 24.25 0.70
CA GLN A 310 -38.95 24.31 2.07
C GLN A 310 -38.99 22.93 2.76
N LYS A 311 -37.96 22.12 2.52
CA LYS A 311 -37.81 20.76 3.06
C LYS A 311 -36.45 20.63 3.75
N LYS A 312 -36.44 20.77 5.07
CA LYS A 312 -35.25 20.51 5.90
C LYS A 312 -34.64 19.12 5.71
N SER A 313 -35.43 18.16 5.23
CA SER A 313 -34.96 16.80 4.92
C SER A 313 -33.89 16.75 3.82
N PHE A 314 -33.62 17.85 3.09
CA PHE A 314 -32.49 17.92 2.17
C PHE A 314 -31.17 18.32 2.82
N GLU A 315 -31.17 18.94 4.02
CA GLU A 315 -29.95 19.35 4.74
C GLU A 315 -29.06 18.14 5.06
N HIS A 316 -29.67 16.96 5.18
CA HIS A 316 -29.01 15.68 5.45
C HIS A 316 -29.56 14.60 4.52
N LEU A 317 -28.66 13.88 3.83
CA LEU A 317 -29.03 12.75 3.00
C LEU A 317 -28.57 11.44 3.63
N GLU A 318 -29.49 10.49 3.77
CA GLU A 318 -29.21 9.13 4.22
C GLU A 318 -29.26 8.18 3.03
N LEU A 319 -28.10 7.68 2.60
CA LEU A 319 -27.98 6.82 1.43
C LEU A 319 -28.30 5.38 1.83
N ASN A 320 -29.43 4.87 1.33
CA ASN A 320 -29.83 3.46 1.47
C ASN A 320 -29.06 2.55 0.52
N ASP A 321 -28.78 3.03 -0.70
CA ASP A 321 -27.93 2.35 -1.67
C ASP A 321 -26.97 3.36 -2.30
N CYS A 322 -25.71 2.99 -2.40
CA CYS A 322 -24.67 3.78 -3.03
C CYS A 322 -23.65 2.80 -3.58
N SER A 323 -23.71 2.53 -4.88
CA SER A 323 -22.80 1.61 -5.54
C SER A 323 -22.47 2.05 -6.95
N PHE A 324 -21.30 1.66 -7.42
CA PHE A 324 -20.88 1.85 -8.79
C PHE A 324 -19.83 0.81 -9.17
N THR A 325 -19.75 0.51 -10.46
CA THR A 325 -18.64 -0.21 -11.06
C THR A 325 -17.72 0.80 -11.74
N PHE A 326 -16.42 0.55 -11.71
CA PHE A 326 -15.46 1.41 -12.40
C PHE A 326 -14.46 0.54 -13.15
N ALA A 327 -14.04 1.02 -14.31
CA ALA A 327 -12.99 0.41 -15.09
C ALA A 327 -12.16 1.49 -15.75
N TRP A 328 -10.86 1.26 -15.89
CA TRP A 328 -10.00 2.14 -16.66
C TRP A 328 -9.07 1.37 -17.57
N ARG A 329 -8.77 2.02 -18.67
CA ARG A 329 -7.69 1.66 -19.58
C ARG A 329 -7.15 2.97 -20.09
N TYR A 330 -5.97 3.37 -19.58
CA TYR A 330 -5.43 4.69 -19.83
C TYR A 330 -5.49 5.03 -21.33
N PRO A 331 -5.96 6.23 -21.70
CA PRO A 331 -6.33 7.38 -20.87
C PRO A 331 -7.81 7.41 -20.43
N LYS A 332 -8.59 6.37 -20.72
CA LYS A 332 -10.03 6.32 -20.49
C LYS A 332 -10.38 5.74 -19.12
N PHE A 333 -11.30 6.39 -18.41
CA PHE A 333 -11.88 5.95 -17.16
C PHE A 333 -13.40 5.94 -17.27
N ASP A 334 -14.03 4.80 -17.02
CA ASP A 334 -15.46 4.59 -17.11
C ASP A 334 -16.01 4.25 -15.71
N ILE A 335 -17.08 4.93 -15.31
CA ILE A 335 -17.90 4.61 -14.14
C ILE A 335 -19.27 4.19 -14.66
N LYS A 336 -19.70 2.99 -14.32
CA LYS A 336 -20.96 2.40 -14.76
C LYS A 336 -21.78 1.95 -13.57
N ASP A 337 -23.02 1.58 -13.85
CA ASP A 337 -23.96 1.04 -12.87
C ASP A 337 -24.03 1.92 -11.61
N ILE A 338 -23.93 3.25 -11.78
CA ILE A 338 -24.03 4.20 -10.68
C ILE A 338 -25.43 4.08 -10.14
N ILE A 339 -25.56 3.81 -8.85
CA ILE A 339 -26.82 3.79 -8.12
C ILE A 339 -26.56 4.57 -6.83
N ILE A 340 -27.30 5.66 -6.64
CA ILE A 340 -27.32 6.41 -5.39
C ILE A 340 -28.78 6.65 -5.03
N GLU A 341 -29.24 6.12 -3.91
CA GLU A 341 -30.64 6.18 -3.51
C GLU A 341 -30.79 6.56 -2.03
N GLU A 342 -31.67 7.51 -1.80
CA GLU A 342 -32.35 7.68 -0.53
C GLU A 342 -33.85 7.36 -0.74
N ARG A 343 -34.28 6.23 -0.20
CA ARG A 343 -35.59 5.64 -0.47
C ARG A 343 -36.69 6.61 -0.07
N GLY A 344 -37.54 6.96 -1.03
CA GLY A 344 -38.66 7.89 -0.82
C GLY A 344 -38.28 9.37 -0.96
N LYS A 345 -37.01 9.70 -1.23
CA LYS A 345 -36.58 11.07 -1.58
C LYS A 345 -36.11 11.15 -3.02
N PHE A 346 -35.00 10.49 -3.34
CA PHE A 346 -34.36 10.58 -4.64
C PHE A 346 -33.63 9.30 -5.02
N ARG A 347 -33.41 9.13 -6.31
CA ARG A 347 -32.63 8.04 -6.88
C ARG A 347 -31.86 8.54 -8.09
N ILE A 348 -30.57 8.25 -8.13
CA ILE A 348 -29.66 8.61 -9.22
C ILE A 348 -29.15 7.31 -9.83
N GLU A 349 -29.26 7.22 -11.16
CA GLU A 349 -28.75 6.08 -11.91
C GLU A 349 -28.00 6.51 -13.16
N GLY A 350 -26.87 5.92 -13.50
CA GLY A 350 -26.26 6.23 -14.79
C GLY A 350 -24.82 5.78 -14.96
N GLU A 351 -24.16 6.48 -15.89
CA GLU A 351 -22.78 6.21 -16.28
C GLU A 351 -22.04 7.51 -16.60
N ILE A 352 -20.74 7.50 -16.32
CA ILE A 352 -19.82 8.61 -16.55
C ILE A 352 -18.59 8.03 -17.25
N SER A 353 -18.14 8.67 -18.32
CA SER A 353 -16.91 8.37 -19.03
C SER A 353 -16.02 9.61 -19.01
N ILE A 354 -14.77 9.40 -18.66
CA ILE A 354 -13.73 10.40 -18.66
C ILE A 354 -12.66 9.93 -19.66
N ASP A 355 -12.41 10.73 -20.69
CA ASP A 355 -11.36 10.48 -21.67
C ASP A 355 -10.36 11.63 -21.64
N HIS A 356 -9.15 11.36 -21.15
CA HIS A 356 -8.16 12.37 -20.78
C HIS A 356 -8.72 13.38 -19.77
N ARG A 357 -9.25 14.51 -20.24
CA ARG A 357 -9.94 15.54 -19.43
C ARG A 357 -11.39 15.76 -19.86
N GLY A 358 -11.82 15.15 -20.96
CA GLY A 358 -13.19 15.26 -21.46
C GLY A 358 -14.13 14.48 -20.55
N LEU A 359 -15.18 15.14 -20.08
CA LEU A 359 -16.23 14.54 -19.27
C LEU A 359 -17.45 14.30 -20.16
N GLY A 360 -17.96 13.06 -20.14
CA GLY A 360 -19.20 12.69 -20.82
C GLY A 360 -19.98 11.68 -20.00
N GLY A 361 -21.29 11.60 -20.21
CA GLY A 361 -22.10 10.61 -19.52
C GLY A 361 -23.57 10.96 -19.52
N THR A 362 -24.37 10.01 -19.04
CA THR A 362 -25.81 10.24 -18.84
C THR A 362 -26.18 9.77 -17.45
N ILE A 363 -26.78 10.68 -16.69
CA ILE A 363 -27.29 10.42 -15.34
C ILE A 363 -28.80 10.60 -15.36
N ARG A 364 -29.53 9.65 -14.82
CA ARG A 364 -30.97 9.71 -14.59
C ARG A 364 -31.20 10.14 -13.15
N LEU A 365 -31.92 11.23 -12.96
CA LEU A 365 -32.31 11.73 -11.65
C LEU A 365 -33.82 11.51 -11.46
N GLY A 366 -34.16 10.69 -10.48
CA GLY A 366 -35.50 10.44 -10.00
C GLY A 366 -35.74 11.16 -8.68
N LEU A 367 -36.83 11.93 -8.60
CA LEU A 367 -37.27 12.62 -7.38
C LEU A 367 -38.73 12.28 -7.10
N THR A 368 -39.13 12.15 -5.83
CA THR A 368 -40.56 12.00 -5.52
C THR A 368 -41.30 13.32 -5.71
N ARG A 369 -42.59 13.27 -6.06
CA ARG A 369 -43.36 14.48 -6.43
C ARG A 369 -43.30 15.58 -5.37
N ALA A 370 -43.35 15.21 -4.09
CA ALA A 370 -43.30 16.13 -2.96
C ALA A 370 -42.01 16.98 -2.88
N TYR A 371 -40.94 16.55 -3.56
CA TYR A 371 -39.67 17.28 -3.66
C TYR A 371 -39.56 18.14 -4.92
N LEU A 372 -40.57 18.08 -5.80
CA LEU A 372 -40.68 18.87 -7.02
C LEU A 372 -41.77 19.95 -6.91
N ASP A 373 -42.44 20.09 -5.76
CA ASP A 373 -43.57 21.02 -5.58
C ASP A 373 -43.18 22.50 -5.79
N TRP A 374 -41.89 22.84 -5.68
CA TRP A 374 -41.36 24.18 -5.93
C TRP A 374 -41.18 24.49 -7.43
N LEU A 375 -41.17 23.47 -8.29
CA LEU A 375 -41.05 23.62 -9.74
C LEU A 375 -42.42 23.83 -10.39
N PRO A 376 -42.61 24.89 -11.19
CA PRO A 376 -43.80 25.00 -12.04
C PRO A 376 -43.75 23.89 -13.10
N ASN A 377 -44.87 23.20 -13.30
CA ASN A 377 -45.02 22.09 -14.25
C ASN A 377 -43.83 21.10 -14.26
N PRO A 378 -43.55 20.40 -13.14
CA PRO A 378 -42.35 19.57 -13.05
C PRO A 378 -42.33 18.42 -14.07
N GLU A 379 -43.49 18.04 -14.61
CA GLU A 379 -43.63 17.01 -15.64
C GLU A 379 -43.02 17.39 -16.99
N GLU A 380 -42.79 18.69 -17.27
CA GLU A 380 -42.10 19.13 -18.49
C GLU A 380 -40.62 18.73 -18.47
N VAL A 381 -39.98 18.75 -17.30
CA VAL A 381 -38.57 18.36 -17.13
C VAL A 381 -38.44 16.91 -16.64
N PHE A 382 -39.33 16.48 -15.76
CA PHE A 382 -39.40 15.14 -15.18
C PHE A 382 -40.59 14.36 -15.76
N SER A 383 -40.47 13.99 -17.03
CA SER A 383 -41.58 13.44 -17.83
C SER A 383 -41.89 11.97 -17.58
N ARG A 384 -40.99 11.22 -16.94
CA ARG A 384 -41.15 9.76 -16.76
C ARG A 384 -41.50 9.41 -15.32
N HIS A 385 -42.62 8.74 -15.11
CA HIS A 385 -43.00 8.23 -13.79
C HIS A 385 -42.68 6.72 -13.68
N GLN A 386 -41.81 6.34 -12.74
CA GLN A 386 -41.43 4.95 -12.52
C GLN A 386 -40.99 4.72 -11.08
N GLY A 387 -41.50 3.66 -10.44
CA GLY A 387 -41.04 3.24 -9.10
C GLY A 387 -41.31 4.26 -7.98
N GLY A 388 -42.31 5.13 -8.15
CA GLY A 388 -42.61 6.22 -7.19
C GLY A 388 -41.78 7.48 -7.38
N TYR A 389 -40.93 7.53 -8.40
CA TYR A 389 -40.12 8.70 -8.75
C TYR A 389 -40.56 9.29 -10.10
N LEU A 390 -40.42 10.61 -10.21
CA LEU A 390 -40.44 11.36 -11.46
C LEU A 390 -39.00 11.53 -11.93
N TRP A 391 -38.71 11.07 -13.15
CA TRP A 391 -37.38 10.91 -13.69
C TRP A 391 -37.09 11.93 -14.79
N THR A 392 -35.86 12.40 -14.81
CA THR A 392 -35.26 13.16 -15.91
C THR A 392 -33.89 12.60 -16.26
N ASN A 393 -33.50 12.71 -17.54
CA ASN A 393 -32.15 12.40 -17.99
C ASN A 393 -31.32 13.68 -17.99
N ILE A 394 -30.10 13.61 -17.48
CA ILE A 394 -29.11 14.68 -17.40
C ILE A 394 -27.92 14.25 -18.24
N HIS A 395 -27.55 15.06 -19.22
CA HIS A 395 -26.39 14.82 -20.06
C HIS A 395 -25.20 15.60 -19.51
N LEU A 396 -24.13 14.88 -19.15
CA LEU A 396 -22.87 15.45 -18.71
C LEU A 396 -21.97 15.70 -19.92
N SER A 397 -21.30 16.85 -19.91
CA SER A 397 -20.41 17.31 -20.99
C SER A 397 -19.29 18.19 -20.42
N GLY A 398 -18.40 18.69 -21.29
CA GLY A 398 -17.32 19.60 -20.89
C GLY A 398 -16.07 18.86 -20.45
N THR A 399 -15.44 19.33 -19.37
CA THR A 399 -14.20 18.76 -18.84
C THR A 399 -14.29 18.48 -17.35
N ILE A 400 -13.33 17.76 -16.77
CA ILE A 400 -13.28 17.53 -15.30
C ILE A 400 -13.16 18.87 -14.55
N ASP A 401 -12.42 19.83 -15.10
CA ASP A 401 -12.19 21.15 -14.49
C ASP A 401 -13.38 22.10 -14.71
N GLU A 402 -14.08 21.94 -15.83
CA GLU A 402 -15.27 22.71 -16.18
C GLU A 402 -16.41 21.76 -16.60
N PRO A 403 -17.06 21.09 -15.64
CA PRO A 403 -18.14 20.16 -15.92
C PRO A 403 -19.39 20.93 -16.36
N GLY A 404 -19.98 20.50 -17.47
CA GLY A 404 -21.23 21.03 -18.02
C GLY A 404 -22.38 20.03 -17.89
N GLN A 405 -23.60 20.55 -17.71
CA GLN A 405 -24.81 19.74 -17.69
C GLN A 405 -26.02 20.52 -18.22
N ASP A 406 -27.04 19.79 -18.70
CA ASP A 406 -28.20 20.34 -19.40
C ASP A 406 -29.46 20.56 -18.52
N LEU A 407 -29.45 20.11 -17.26
CA LEU A 407 -30.58 20.24 -16.33
C LEU A 407 -30.80 21.69 -15.89
N SER A 408 -29.74 22.43 -15.55
CA SER A 408 -29.89 23.85 -15.14
C SER A 408 -30.57 24.68 -16.22
N ALA A 409 -30.17 24.51 -17.48
CA ALA A 409 -30.76 25.24 -18.60
C ALA A 409 -32.26 24.95 -18.74
N ARG A 410 -32.66 23.68 -18.64
CA ARG A 410 -34.07 23.25 -18.70
C ARG A 410 -34.90 23.77 -17.54
N ILE A 411 -34.36 23.77 -16.31
CA ILE A 411 -35.07 24.34 -15.16
C ILE A 411 -35.21 25.86 -15.31
N ILE A 412 -34.15 26.58 -15.70
CA ILE A 412 -34.20 28.03 -15.91
C ILE A 412 -35.27 28.40 -16.95
N GLU A 413 -35.44 27.59 -17.99
CA GLU A 413 -36.45 27.81 -19.02
C GLU A 413 -37.88 27.77 -18.47
N LEU A 414 -38.19 26.83 -17.57
CA LEU A 414 -39.49 26.79 -16.88
C LEU A 414 -39.78 28.05 -16.04
N PHE A 415 -38.73 28.73 -15.58
CA PHE A 415 -38.85 29.94 -14.76
C PHE A 415 -38.73 31.24 -15.56
N LYS A 416 -38.55 31.21 -16.89
CA LYS A 416 -38.54 32.46 -17.70
C LYS A 416 -39.86 33.25 -17.61
N GLU A 417 -40.93 32.63 -17.10
CA GLU A 417 -42.23 33.27 -16.83
C GLU A 417 -42.38 33.84 -15.39
N SER A 418 -41.36 33.77 -14.52
CA SER A 418 -41.36 34.25 -13.10
C SER A 418 -39.95 34.75 -12.65
N PRO A 419 -39.72 35.49 -11.55
CA PRO A 419 -38.47 36.24 -11.37
C PRO A 419 -37.25 35.33 -11.05
N GLY A 420 -36.48 35.00 -12.09
CA GLY A 420 -35.35 34.05 -12.09
C GLY A 420 -34.02 34.50 -11.47
N ALA A 421 -33.97 35.62 -10.75
CA ALA A 421 -32.71 36.12 -10.19
C ALA A 421 -32.14 35.22 -9.07
N TYR A 422 -33.00 34.63 -8.24
CA TYR A 422 -32.58 33.75 -7.13
C TYR A 422 -32.11 32.36 -7.62
N LEU A 423 -32.77 31.81 -8.64
CA LEU A 423 -32.42 30.52 -9.22
C LEU A 423 -31.13 30.57 -10.04
N GLY A 424 -30.89 31.67 -10.77
CA GLY A 424 -29.62 31.88 -11.48
C GLY A 424 -28.41 31.88 -10.53
N LEU A 425 -28.56 32.42 -9.32
CA LEU A 425 -27.53 32.35 -8.28
C LEU A 425 -27.33 30.94 -7.73
N PHE A 426 -28.41 30.19 -7.52
CA PHE A 426 -28.35 28.80 -7.08
C PHE A 426 -27.59 27.91 -8.09
N PHE A 427 -27.92 28.03 -9.39
CA PHE A 427 -27.27 27.21 -10.42
C PHE A 427 -25.80 27.57 -10.68
N ARG A 428 -25.45 28.85 -10.62
CA ARG A 428 -24.03 29.26 -10.67
C ARG A 428 -23.23 28.66 -9.51
N GLN A 429 -23.79 28.65 -8.30
CA GLN A 429 -23.12 28.06 -7.16
C GLN A 429 -23.03 26.53 -7.25
N PHE A 430 -24.00 25.87 -7.89
CA PHE A 430 -23.90 24.46 -8.22
C PHE A 430 -22.75 24.18 -9.19
N GLU A 431 -22.62 24.99 -10.25
CA GLU A 431 -21.48 24.91 -11.18
C GLU A 431 -20.15 25.16 -10.48
N ASP A 432 -20.06 26.20 -9.63
CA ASP A 432 -18.87 26.50 -8.83
C ASP A 432 -18.54 25.36 -7.86
N TRP A 433 -19.56 24.72 -7.27
CA TRP A 433 -19.38 23.57 -6.40
C TRP A 433 -18.92 22.33 -7.16
N LEU A 434 -19.49 22.04 -8.33
CA LEU A 434 -19.02 20.95 -9.20
C LEU A 434 -17.56 21.19 -9.59
N LYS A 435 -17.20 22.41 -9.97
CA LYS A 435 -15.80 22.79 -10.25
C LYS A 435 -14.88 22.53 -9.07
N LYS A 436 -15.31 22.81 -7.83
CA LYS A 436 -14.52 22.50 -6.63
C LYS A 436 -14.48 21.01 -6.28
N ALA A 437 -15.55 20.27 -6.56
CA ALA A 437 -15.64 18.85 -6.23
C ALA A 437 -14.87 17.97 -7.22
N PHE A 438 -14.74 18.41 -8.47
CA PHE A 438 -14.03 17.69 -9.54
C PHE A 438 -12.67 18.32 -9.90
N GLY A 439 -12.50 19.63 -9.72
CA GLY A 439 -11.25 20.34 -9.93
C GLY A 439 -10.35 20.19 -8.71
N GLY A 440 -9.34 19.33 -8.82
CA GLY A 440 -8.27 19.30 -7.83
C GLY A 440 -7.38 20.53 -7.96
N ASP A 441 -7.19 21.26 -6.87
CA ASP A 441 -6.03 22.16 -6.75
C ASP A 441 -4.77 21.29 -6.88
N HIS A 442 -4.09 21.41 -8.02
CA HIS A 442 -2.80 20.76 -8.28
C HIS A 442 -1.67 21.39 -7.48
#